data_AF-A0A841Z3F7-F1
#
_entry.id   AF-A0A841Z3F7-F1
#
_cell.length_a   1.000
_cell.length_b   1.000
_cell.length_c   1.000
_cell.angle_alpha   90.00
_cell.angle_beta   90.00
_cell.angle_gamma   90.00
#
_symmetry.space_group_name_H-M   'P 1'
#
loop_
_entity.id
_entity.type
_entity.pdbx_description
1 polymer ?
#
loop_
_entity_poly.entity_id
_entity_poly.type
_entity_poly.pdbx_seq_one_letter_code
_entity_poly.pdbx_strand_id
1 'polypeptide(L)'
;MKDYKQLNGLALAYMGDSVYERHVRELLLSEGKTKPNQLHKTATQYVSAKAQAYILQAMYAQEFLTEEEDRIAKRGRNAKSHSVPKNTDLQTYSLSSAFEAVIGYLYLGDETERLNEWLDLAVKIIKEK
;
A
#
# COMPACT_ATOMS: atom_id res chain seq x y z
N MET A 1 -17.57 7.47 -1.40
CA MET A 1 -18.50 6.54 -0.68
C MET A 1 -19.00 7.16 0.64
N LYS A 2 -20.27 7.01 1.06
CA LYS A 2 -20.69 7.49 2.40
C LYS A 2 -20.01 6.66 3.50
N ASP A 3 -19.52 7.32 4.55
CA ASP A 3 -18.93 6.73 5.78
C ASP A 3 -17.57 6.00 5.67
N TYR A 4 -16.83 6.15 4.58
CA TYR A 4 -15.51 5.51 4.42
C TYR A 4 -14.52 5.82 5.56
N LYS A 5 -14.63 7.01 6.18
CA LYS A 5 -13.81 7.41 7.34
C LYS A 5 -14.04 6.52 8.56
N GLN A 6 -15.20 5.87 8.69
CA GLN A 6 -15.54 4.99 9.82
C GLN A 6 -15.15 3.54 9.58
N LEU A 7 -14.72 3.17 8.37
CA LEU A 7 -14.28 1.80 8.10
C LEU A 7 -13.11 1.41 9.02
N ASN A 8 -13.12 0.15 9.43
CA ASN A 8 -12.00 -0.40 10.20
C ASN A 8 -10.76 -0.55 9.30
N GLY A 9 -9.58 -0.65 9.92
CA GLY A 9 -8.32 -0.73 9.17
C GLY A 9 -8.22 -1.93 8.24
N LEU A 10 -8.88 -3.05 8.58
CA LEU A 10 -8.86 -4.27 7.75
C LEU A 10 -9.63 -4.06 6.45
N ALA A 11 -10.80 -3.43 6.52
CA ALA A 11 -11.61 -3.12 5.34
C ALA A 11 -10.92 -2.10 4.43
N LEU A 12 -10.23 -1.12 5.01
CA LEU A 12 -9.43 -0.16 4.24
C LEU A 12 -8.24 -0.84 3.57
N ALA A 13 -7.48 -1.66 4.30
CA ALA A 13 -6.36 -2.41 3.76
C ALA A 13 -6.80 -3.34 2.62
N TYR A 14 -7.93 -4.03 2.78
CA TYR A 14 -8.52 -4.88 1.75
C TYR A 14 -8.76 -4.12 0.44
N MET A 15 -9.31 -2.90 0.51
CA MET A 15 -9.48 -2.07 -0.69
C MET A 15 -8.13 -1.61 -1.24
N GLY A 16 -7.25 -1.11 -0.37
CA GLY A 16 -5.96 -0.54 -0.78
C GLY A 16 -5.01 -1.53 -1.44
N ASP A 17 -5.01 -2.79 -1.00
CA ASP A 17 -4.27 -3.89 -1.64
C ASP A 17 -4.66 -4.00 -3.13
N SER A 18 -5.96 -4.05 -3.42
CA SER A 18 -6.46 -4.15 -4.81
C SER A 18 -6.13 -2.92 -5.66
N VAL A 19 -6.18 -1.73 -5.06
CA VAL A 19 -5.87 -0.45 -5.75
C VAL A 19 -4.38 -0.39 -6.09
N TYR A 20 -3.52 -0.74 -5.14
CA TYR A 20 -2.06 -0.73 -5.34
C TYR A 20 -1.61 -1.82 -6.31
N GLU A 21 -2.15 -3.05 -6.20
CA GLU A 21 -1.89 -4.15 -7.13
C GLU A 21 -2.26 -3.76 -8.56
N ARG A 22 -3.44 -3.14 -8.76
CA ARG A 22 -3.86 -2.65 -10.09
C ARG A 22 -2.88 -1.62 -10.63
N HIS A 23 -2.52 -0.61 -9.84
CA HIS A 23 -1.59 0.44 -10.25
C HIS A 23 -0.23 -0.14 -10.66
N VAL A 24 0.34 -1.06 -9.87
CA VAL A 24 1.60 -1.73 -10.21
C VAL A 24 1.48 -2.52 -11.51
N ARG A 25 0.39 -3.27 -11.72
CA ARG A 25 0.18 -4.01 -12.97
C ARG A 25 0.09 -3.08 -14.18
N GLU A 26 -0.63 -1.97 -14.06
CA GLU A 26 -0.74 -0.95 -15.11
C GLU A 26 0.63 -0.33 -15.43
N LEU A 27 1.43 0.00 -14.41
CA LEU A 27 2.81 0.47 -14.58
C LEU A 27 3.67 -0.55 -15.33
N LEU A 28 3.64 -1.82 -14.95
CA LEU A 28 4.50 -2.82 -15.60
C LEU A 28 4.10 -3.05 -17.07
N LEU A 29 2.81 -3.01 -17.38
CA LEU A 29 2.31 -3.08 -18.74
C LEU A 29 2.70 -1.83 -19.56
N SER A 30 2.63 -0.64 -18.97
CA SER A 30 3.03 0.60 -19.65
C SER A 30 4.54 0.66 -19.94
N GLU A 31 5.35 0.00 -19.11
CA GLU A 31 6.79 -0.23 -19.35
C GLU A 31 7.08 -1.34 -20.37
N GLY A 32 6.06 -1.92 -21.01
CA GLY A 32 6.20 -2.93 -22.05
C GLY A 32 6.48 -4.35 -21.54
N LYS A 33 6.35 -4.62 -20.24
CA LYS A 33 6.47 -5.99 -19.71
C LYS A 33 5.21 -6.78 -20.05
N THR A 34 5.35 -7.88 -20.79
CA THR A 34 4.21 -8.67 -21.28
C THR A 34 4.27 -10.15 -20.93
N LYS A 35 5.43 -10.65 -20.50
CA LYS A 35 5.62 -12.08 -20.16
C LYS A 35 5.08 -12.36 -18.74
N PRO A 36 4.13 -13.31 -18.54
CA PRO A 36 3.51 -13.56 -17.24
C PRO A 36 4.48 -13.81 -16.08
N ASN A 37 5.50 -14.64 -16.29
CA ASN A 37 6.51 -14.92 -15.26
C ASN A 37 7.32 -13.67 -14.88
N GLN A 38 7.61 -12.80 -15.85
CA GLN A 38 8.32 -11.55 -15.60
C GLN A 38 7.41 -10.56 -14.87
N LEU A 39 6.15 -10.43 -15.30
CA LEU A 39 5.15 -9.59 -14.65
C LEU A 39 4.99 -9.95 -13.18
N HIS A 40 4.77 -11.23 -12.87
CA HIS A 40 4.60 -11.69 -11.49
C HIS A 40 5.86 -11.45 -10.64
N LYS A 41 7.04 -11.80 -11.17
CA LYS A 41 8.31 -11.60 -10.46
C LYS A 41 8.58 -10.12 -10.19
N THR A 42 8.37 -9.26 -11.18
CA THR A 42 8.59 -7.81 -11.02
C THR A 42 7.53 -7.19 -10.11
N ALA A 43 6.25 -7.53 -10.25
CA ALA A 43 5.19 -7.01 -9.39
C ALA A 43 5.47 -7.30 -7.91
N THR A 44 5.96 -8.51 -7.59
CA THR A 44 6.32 -8.90 -6.22
C THR A 44 7.33 -7.95 -5.56
N GLN A 45 8.19 -7.27 -6.35
CA GLN A 45 9.14 -6.27 -5.82
C GLN A 45 8.46 -5.00 -5.30
N TYR A 46 7.23 -4.72 -5.75
CA TYR A 46 6.42 -3.58 -5.33
C TYR A 46 5.38 -3.98 -4.28
N VAL A 47 4.69 -5.10 -4.51
CA VAL A 47 3.43 -5.44 -3.78
C VAL A 47 3.64 -6.37 -2.60
N SER A 48 4.83 -6.96 -2.42
CA SER A 48 5.09 -7.81 -1.26
C SER A 48 5.03 -7.02 0.06
N ALA A 49 4.63 -7.68 1.16
CA ALA A 49 4.57 -7.04 2.48
C ALA A 49 5.90 -6.38 2.90
N LYS A 50 7.03 -6.99 2.54
CA LYS A 50 8.37 -6.41 2.77
C LYS A 50 8.59 -5.13 1.97
N ALA A 51 8.15 -5.09 0.71
CA ALA A 51 8.26 -3.91 -0.13
C ALA A 51 7.36 -2.78 0.38
N GLN A 52 6.09 -3.07 0.66
CA GLN A 52 5.15 -2.09 1.22
C GLN A 52 5.60 -1.53 2.58
N ALA A 53 6.11 -2.39 3.47
CA ALA A 53 6.66 -1.94 4.74
C ALA A 53 7.87 -1.01 4.56
N TYR A 54 8.76 -1.34 3.62
CA TYR A 54 9.90 -0.49 3.26
C TYR A 54 9.45 0.86 2.69
N ILE A 55 8.46 0.86 1.79
CA ILE A 55 7.88 2.07 1.21
C ILE A 55 7.34 2.99 2.31
N LEU A 56 6.51 2.46 3.20
CA LEU A 56 5.91 3.25 4.27
C LEU A 56 6.97 3.82 5.23
N GLN A 57 8.00 3.04 5.57
CA GLN A 57 9.13 3.53 6.37
C GLN A 57 9.87 4.67 5.68
N ALA A 58 10.11 4.57 4.37
CA ALA A 58 10.75 5.63 3.61
C ALA A 58 9.88 6.89 3.51
N MET A 59 8.56 6.75 3.36
CA MET A 59 7.62 7.88 3.39
C MET A 59 7.61 8.58 4.75
N TYR A 60 7.66 7.82 5.85
CA TYR A 60 7.82 8.40 7.19
C TYR A 60 9.13 9.17 7.36
N ALA A 61 10.25 8.62 6.87
CA ALA A 61 11.55 9.29 6.94
C ALA A 61 11.59 10.59 6.13
N GLN A 62 10.73 10.74 5.12
CA GLN A 62 10.58 11.94 4.30
C GLN A 62 9.51 12.91 4.83
N GLU A 63 8.91 12.63 6.00
CA GLU A 63 7.79 13.41 6.56
C GLU A 63 6.63 13.59 5.56
N PHE A 64 6.43 12.61 4.68
CA PHE A 64 5.48 12.72 3.56
C PHE A 64 4.02 12.67 4.01
N LEU A 65 3.73 11.95 5.10
CA LEU A 65 2.37 11.71 5.59
C LEU A 65 1.83 12.94 6.33
N THR A 66 0.60 13.31 6.02
CA THR A 66 -0.20 14.22 6.85
C THR A 66 -0.62 13.54 8.17
N GLU A 67 -1.06 14.33 9.15
CA GLU A 67 -1.54 13.80 10.42
C GLU A 67 -2.73 12.83 10.25
N GLU A 68 -3.64 13.11 9.32
CA GLU A 68 -4.79 12.23 9.05
C GLU A 68 -4.36 10.90 8.43
N GLU A 69 -3.42 10.93 7.49
CA GLU A 69 -2.87 9.71 6.89
C GLU A 69 -2.12 8.87 7.91
N ASP A 70 -1.35 9.49 8.82
CA ASP A 70 -0.69 8.78 9.91
C ASP A 70 -1.71 8.16 10.89
N ARG A 71 -2.83 8.85 11.18
CA ARG A 71 -3.94 8.26 11.95
C ARG A 71 -4.52 7.02 11.25
N ILE A 72 -4.70 7.08 9.94
CA ILE A 72 -5.22 5.95 9.15
C ILE A 72 -4.21 4.80 9.11
N ALA A 73 -2.92 5.10 8.91
CA ALA A 73 -1.85 4.11 8.95
C ALA A 73 -1.80 3.40 10.30
N LYS A 74 -1.89 4.14 11.42
CA LYS A 74 -2.01 3.61 12.78
C LYS A 74 -3.21 2.66 12.94
N ARG A 75 -4.36 3.00 12.35
CA ARG A 75 -5.55 2.14 12.34
C ARG A 75 -5.33 0.86 11.53
N GLY A 76 -4.65 0.93 10.39
CA GLY A 76 -4.24 -0.23 9.59
C GLY A 76 -3.28 -1.17 10.34
N ARG A 77 -2.28 -0.60 11.04
CA ARG A 77 -1.35 -1.40 11.87
C ARG A 77 -2.04 -2.27 12.91
N ASN A 78 -3.13 -1.76 13.47
CA ASN A 78 -3.90 -2.40 14.54
C ASN A 78 -5.00 -3.35 14.02
N ALA A 79 -5.18 -3.43 12.70
CA ALA A 79 -6.12 -4.35 12.06
C ALA A 79 -5.56 -5.78 12.11
N LYS A 80 -5.81 -6.48 13.22
CA LYS A 80 -5.43 -7.89 13.34
C LYS A 80 -6.35 -8.76 12.48
N SER A 81 -5.80 -9.49 11.52
CA SER A 81 -6.48 -10.68 11.00
C SER A 81 -6.31 -11.82 12.01
N HIS A 82 -7.28 -12.74 12.10
CA HIS A 82 -7.21 -13.88 13.03
C HIS A 82 -6.08 -14.88 12.68
N SER A 83 -5.38 -14.71 11.56
CA SER A 83 -4.30 -15.59 11.11
C SER A 83 -3.08 -14.77 10.68
N VAL A 84 -2.06 -14.75 11.54
CA VAL A 84 -0.74 -14.21 11.19
C VAL A 84 -0.05 -15.20 10.25
N PRO A 85 0.47 -14.78 9.07
CA PRO A 85 1.27 -15.66 8.21
C PRO A 85 2.50 -16.18 8.97
N LYS A 86 2.68 -17.50 9.05
CA LYS A 86 3.75 -18.16 9.83
C LYS A 86 5.19 -17.73 9.47
N ASN A 87 5.40 -17.10 8.32
CA ASN A 87 6.71 -16.77 7.75
C ASN A 87 6.95 -15.26 7.55
N THR A 88 6.06 -14.39 8.04
CA THR A 88 6.21 -12.93 7.92
C THR A 88 6.33 -12.34 9.31
N ASP A 89 7.39 -11.55 9.54
CA ASP A 89 7.56 -10.85 10.79
C ASP A 89 6.36 -9.92 11.05
N LEU A 90 5.88 -9.92 12.30
CA LEU A 90 4.66 -9.21 12.72
C LEU A 90 4.74 -7.71 12.41
N GLN A 91 5.93 -7.11 12.53
CA GLN A 91 6.13 -5.69 12.24
C GLN A 91 6.01 -5.42 10.74
N THR A 92 6.59 -6.30 9.91
CA THR A 92 6.48 -6.19 8.44
C THR A 92 5.03 -6.27 7.98
N TYR A 93 4.29 -7.26 8.50
CA TYR A 93 2.86 -7.41 8.17
C TYR A 93 2.05 -6.19 8.62
N SER A 94 2.27 -5.72 9.85
CA SER A 94 1.58 -4.54 10.39
C SER A 94 1.83 -3.28 9.57
N LEU A 95 3.07 -3.05 9.12
CA LEU A 95 3.43 -1.90 8.29
C LEU A 95 2.85 -2.01 6.87
N SER A 96 2.84 -3.20 6.27
CA SER A 96 2.19 -3.45 4.98
C SER A 96 0.68 -3.15 5.03
N SER A 97 -0.02 -3.69 6.02
CA SER A 97 -1.46 -3.38 6.19
C SER A 97 -1.73 -1.91 6.49
N ALA A 98 -0.80 -1.20 7.12
CA ALA A 98 -0.91 0.24 7.31
C ALA A 98 -0.79 1.03 6.01
N PHE A 99 0.15 0.64 5.15
CA PHE A 99 0.30 1.21 3.81
C PHE A 99 -0.99 1.02 3.00
N GLU A 100 -1.49 -0.21 2.93
CA GLU A 100 -2.73 -0.54 2.22
C GLU A 100 -3.92 0.24 2.80
N ALA A 101 -4.03 0.38 4.12
CA ALA A 101 -5.12 1.11 4.73
C ALA A 101 -5.17 2.59 4.31
N VAL A 102 -4.03 3.24 4.11
CA VAL A 102 -4.02 4.64 3.63
C VAL A 102 -4.41 4.71 2.15
N ILE A 103 -3.88 3.84 1.30
CA ILE A 103 -4.28 3.76 -0.12
C ILE A 103 -5.80 3.54 -0.24
N GLY A 104 -6.35 2.60 0.53
CA GLY A 104 -7.79 2.34 0.54
C GLY A 104 -8.61 3.53 1.04
N TYR A 105 -8.12 4.25 2.05
CA TYR A 105 -8.79 5.46 2.56
C TYR A 105 -8.85 6.58 1.52
N LEU A 106 -7.73 6.88 0.87
CA LEU A 106 -7.65 7.91 -0.17
C LEU A 106 -8.54 7.54 -1.37
N TYR A 107 -8.49 6.27 -1.80
CA TYR A 107 -9.33 5.79 -2.90
C TYR A 107 -10.83 5.88 -2.60
N LEU A 108 -11.29 5.42 -1.43
CA LEU A 108 -12.73 5.45 -1.07
C LEU A 108 -13.26 6.86 -0.79
N GLY A 109 -12.35 7.78 -0.46
CA GLY A 109 -12.61 9.21 -0.31
C GLY A 109 -12.59 9.98 -1.62
N ASP A 110 -12.31 9.33 -2.74
CA ASP A 110 -12.17 9.96 -4.07
C ASP A 110 -11.02 11.02 -4.11
N GLU A 111 -10.04 10.92 -3.20
CA GLU A 111 -8.88 11.81 -3.05
C GLU A 111 -7.81 11.52 -4.13
N THR A 112 -8.20 11.66 -5.40
CA THR A 112 -7.45 11.14 -6.55
C THR A 112 -6.05 11.74 -6.69
N GLU A 113 -5.90 13.04 -6.47
CA GLU A 113 -4.60 13.73 -6.57
C GLU A 113 -3.62 13.20 -5.51
N ARG A 114 -4.06 13.18 -4.25
CA ARG A 114 -3.25 12.69 -3.13
C ARG A 114 -2.96 11.19 -3.24
N LEU A 115 -3.91 10.40 -3.75
CA LEU A 115 -3.69 8.99 -4.05
C LEU A 115 -2.58 8.80 -5.09
N ASN A 116 -2.58 9.59 -6.17
CA ASN A 116 -1.53 9.50 -7.19
C ASN A 116 -0.15 9.87 -6.61
N GLU A 117 -0.06 10.89 -5.75
CA GLU A 117 1.20 11.23 -5.06
C GLU A 117 1.76 10.05 -4.25
N TRP A 118 0.89 9.33 -3.52
CA TRP A 118 1.27 8.12 -2.78
C TRP A 118 1.78 7.01 -3.71
N LEU A 119 1.04 6.74 -4.80
CA LEU A 119 1.37 5.69 -5.75
C LEU A 119 2.69 5.96 -6.48
N ASP A 120 2.88 7.20 -6.96
CA ASP A 120 4.08 7.63 -7.66
C ASP A 120 5.32 7.59 -6.75
N LEU A 121 5.18 8.07 -5.51
CA LEU A 121 6.28 8.02 -4.54
C LEU A 121 6.62 6.57 -4.16
N ALA A 122 5.63 5.69 -4.00
CA ALA A 122 5.86 4.27 -3.72
C ALA A 122 6.68 3.61 -4.84
N VAL A 123 6.33 3.88 -6.11
CA VAL A 123 7.08 3.38 -7.27
C VAL A 123 8.50 3.94 -7.29
N LYS A 124 8.67 5.25 -7.04
CA LYS A 124 9.97 5.90 -7.00
C LYS A 124 10.89 5.26 -5.94
N ILE A 125 10.39 5.06 -4.72
CA ILE A 125 11.14 4.44 -3.61
C ILE A 125 11.65 3.05 -4.01
N ILE A 126 10.85 2.23 -4.69
CA ILE A 126 11.28 0.89 -5.13
C ILE A 126 12.29 0.94 -6.27
N LYS A 127 12.17 1.91 -7.18
CA LYS A 127 13.12 2.08 -8.30
C LYS A 127 14.49 2.61 -7.85
N GLU A 128 14.54 3.35 -6.74
CA GLU A 128 15.76 3.94 -6.18
C GLU A 128 16.44 3.04 -5.12
N LYS A 129 15.85 1.89 -4.82
CA LYS A 129 16.38 0.88 -3.89
C LYS A 129 17.52 0.06 -4.49
#